data_AF-A0A954HCS3-F1
#
_entry.id   AF-A0A954HCS3-F1
#
_cell.length_a   1.000
_cell.length_b   1.000
_cell.length_c   1.000
_cell.angle_alpha   90.00
_cell.angle_beta   90.00
_cell.angle_gamma   90.00
#
_symmetry.space_group_name_H-M   'P 1'
#
loop_
_entity.id
_entity.type
_entity.pdbx_description
1 polymer ?
#
loop_
_entity_poly.entity_id
_entity_poly.type
_entity_poly.pdbx_seq_one_letter_code
_entity_poly.pdbx_strand_id
1 'polypeptide(L)' 'KPIHMRDPLFREVFNNAEKIKITTQETEHGVQVTETSDDPYAAKLVQFHAEVVSLFIKNGFSEMPKNHAVPEK' A
#
# COMPACT_ATOMS: atom_id res chain seq x y z
N LYS A 1 7.22 -15.69 6.41
CA LYS A 1 7.89 -14.50 7.02
C LYS A 1 6.80 -13.59 7.56
N PRO A 2 6.86 -13.11 8.81
CA PRO A 2 5.82 -12.22 9.33
C PRO A 2 5.89 -10.87 8.59
N ILE A 3 4.74 -10.41 8.12
CA ILE A 3 4.57 -9.07 7.58
C ILE A 3 4.80 -8.08 8.74
N HIS A 4 5.57 -7.02 8.51
CA HIS A 4 5.88 -6.04 9.56
C HIS A 4 4.68 -5.12 9.81
N MET A 5 3.83 -5.48 10.79
CA MET A 5 2.60 -4.74 11.16
C MET A 5 2.85 -3.49 12.03
N ARG A 6 4.09 -3.00 12.09
CA ARG A 6 4.47 -1.85 12.91
C ARG A 6 3.87 -0.55 12.38
N ASP A 7 3.88 -0.39 11.06
CA ASP A 7 3.31 0.79 10.41
C ASP A 7 1.78 0.69 10.44
N PRO A 8 1.09 1.65 11.05
CA PRO A 8 -0.37 1.60 11.19
C PRO A 8 -1.09 1.59 9.85
N LEU A 9 -0.55 2.21 8.78
CA LEU A 9 -1.14 2.16 7.45
C LEU A 9 -1.08 0.75 6.87
N PHE A 10 0.10 0.12 6.89
CA PHE A 10 0.24 -1.26 6.40
C PHE A 10 -0.64 -2.22 7.18
N ARG A 11 -0.69 -2.09 8.51
CA ARG A 11 -1.58 -2.92 9.33
C ARG A 11 -3.04 -2.83 8.88
N GLU A 12 -3.54 -1.63 8.60
CA GLU A 12 -4.93 -1.45 8.18
C GLU A 12 -5.18 -1.91 6.73
N VAL A 13 -4.22 -1.71 5.82
CA VAL A 13 -4.26 -2.26 4.46
C VAL A 13 -4.34 -3.78 4.51
N PHE A 14 -3.50 -4.45 5.31
CA PHE A 14 -3.52 -5.91 5.45
C PHE A 14 -4.78 -6.43 6.14
N ASN A 15 -5.33 -5.69 7.11
CA ASN A 15 -6.63 -6.03 7.71
C ASN A 15 -7.79 -5.96 6.70
N ASN A 16 -7.68 -5.14 5.66
CA ASN A 16 -8.68 -5.01 4.59
C ASN A 16 -8.27 -5.72 3.30
N ALA A 17 -7.22 -6.56 3.32
CA ALA A 17 -6.67 -7.19 2.13
C ALA A 17 -7.69 -8.04 1.38
N GLU A 18 -8.63 -8.70 2.08
CA GLU A 18 -9.69 -9.50 1.46
C GLU A 18 -10.63 -8.68 0.57
N LYS A 19 -10.70 -7.36 0.79
CA LYS A 19 -11.53 -6.44 0.01
C LYS A 19 -10.77 -5.82 -1.17
N ILE A 20 -9.48 -6.09 -1.30
CA ILE A 20 -8.61 -5.47 -2.31
C ILE A 20 -8.29 -6.52 -3.38
N LYS A 21 -8.63 -6.18 -4.63
CA LYS A 21 -8.29 -6.96 -5.82
C LYS A 21 -7.03 -6.38 -6.43
N ILE A 22 -5.97 -7.20 -6.49
CA ILE A 22 -4.68 -6.82 -7.06
C ILE A 22 -4.49 -7.56 -8.39
N THR A 23 -4.21 -6.82 -9.45
CA THR A 23 -3.79 -7.36 -10.74
C THR A 23 -2.41 -6.85 -11.08
N THR A 24 -1.49 -7.77 -11.39
CA THR A 24 -0.11 -7.43 -11.78
C THR A 24 0.12 -7.80 -13.23
N GLN A 25 0.67 -6.87 -13.99
CA GLN A 25 1.07 -7.07 -15.38
C GLN A 25 2.55 -6.75 -15.54
N GLU A 26 3.31 -7.69 -16.08
CA GLU A 26 4.69 -7.45 -16.50
C GLU A 26 4.71 -6.57 -17.75
N THR A 27 5.62 -5.60 -17.76
CA THR A 27 5.86 -4.67 -18.86
C THR A 27 7.34 -4.74 -19.24
N GLU A 28 7.70 -4.23 -20.42
CA GLU A 28 9.11 -4.21 -20.87
C GLU A 28 10.04 -3.46 -19.89
N HIS A 29 9.49 -2.54 -19.09
CA HIS A 29 10.25 -1.67 -18.19
C HIS A 29 9.99 -1.94 -16.70
N GLY A 30 9.28 -3.00 -16.36
CA GLY A 30 8.97 -3.34 -14.96
C GLY A 30 7.61 -3.97 -14.79
N VAL A 31 6.91 -3.63 -13.71
CA VAL A 31 5.60 -4.21 -13.36
C VAL A 31 4.58 -3.11 -13.16
N GLN A 32 3.43 -3.24 -13.79
CA GLN A 32 2.25 -2.44 -13.51
C GLN A 32 1.36 -3.19 -12.53
N VAL A 33 1.08 -2.58 -11.37
CA VAL A 33 0.18 -3.12 -10.36
C VAL A 33 -1.08 -2.27 -10.33
N THR A 34 -2.24 -2.91 -10.48
CA THR A 34 -3.55 -2.27 -10.36
C THR A 34 -4.26 -2.84 -9.15
N GLU A 35 -4.48 -1.99 -8.15
CA GLU A 35 -5.18 -2.32 -6.92
C GLU A 35 -6.56 -1.65 -6.92
N THR A 36 -7.61 -2.43 -6.75
CA THR A 36 -9.01 -1.94 -6.78
C THR A 36 -9.79 -2.49 -5.60
N SER A 37 -10.78 -1.74 -5.14
CA SER A 37 -11.71 -2.21 -4.12
C SER A 37 -13.09 -1.62 -4.34
N ASP A 38 -14.11 -2.43 -4.03
CA ASP A 38 -15.51 -2.00 -4.03
C ASP A 38 -15.88 -1.27 -2.72
N ASP A 39 -15.03 -1.36 -1.69
CA ASP A 39 -15.17 -0.63 -0.42
C ASP A 39 -14.44 0.73 -0.54
N PRO A 40 -15.16 1.87 -0.42
CA PRO A 40 -14.56 3.20 -0.52
C PRO A 40 -13.41 3.43 0.46
N TYR A 41 -13.48 2.82 1.65
CA TYR A 41 -12.42 2.95 2.64
C TYR A 41 -11.17 2.16 2.24
N ALA A 42 -11.34 0.93 1.76
CA ALA A 42 -10.22 0.13 1.28
C ALA A 42 -9.56 0.72 0.03
N ALA A 43 -10.34 1.31 -0.88
CA ALA A 43 -9.82 2.07 -2.01
C ALA A 43 -8.96 3.26 -1.56
N LYS A 44 -9.40 3.99 -0.54
CA LYS A 44 -8.65 5.11 0.05
C LYS A 44 -7.36 4.64 0.74
N LEU A 45 -7.39 3.52 1.46
CA LEU A 45 -6.21 2.92 2.08
C LEU A 45 -5.13 2.58 1.04
N VAL A 46 -5.53 1.97 -0.08
CA VAL A 46 -4.65 1.62 -1.20
C VAL A 46 -4.04 2.87 -1.85
N GLN A 47 -4.83 3.94 -2.02
CA GLN A 47 -4.32 5.22 -2.55
C GLN A 47 -3.24 5.82 -1.63
N PHE A 48 -3.46 5.83 -0.32
CA PHE A 48 -2.45 6.28 0.65
C PHE A 48 -1.21 5.38 0.64
N HIS A 49 -1.40 4.06 0.47
CA HIS A 49 -0.28 3.14 0.32
C HIS A 49 0.58 3.46 -0.92
N ALA A 50 -0.04 3.81 -2.04
CA ALA A 50 0.66 4.19 -3.27
C ALA A 50 1.53 5.46 -3.10
N GLU A 51 1.10 6.42 -2.28
CA GLU A 51 1.92 7.58 -1.91
C GLU A 51 3.17 7.16 -1.14
N VAL A 52 3.04 6.22 -0.21
CA VAL A 52 4.17 5.68 0.55
C VAL A 52 5.17 4.97 -0.37
N VAL A 53 4.70 4.17 -1.32
CA VAL A 53 5.58 3.55 -2.33
C VAL A 53 6.36 4.63 -3.10
N SER A 54 5.71 5.73 -3.44
CA SER A 54 6.38 6.88 -4.10
C SER A 54 7.44 7.52 -3.20
N LEU A 55 7.21 7.59 -1.88
CA LEU A 55 8.22 8.05 -0.91
C LEU A 55 9.41 7.09 -0.83
N PHE A 56 9.19 5.78 -0.88
CA PHE A 56 10.27 4.79 -0.93
C PHE A 56 11.16 4.96 -2.17
N ILE A 57 10.57 5.25 -3.34
CA ILE A 57 11.34 5.56 -4.55
C ILE A 57 12.20 6.82 -4.34
N LYS A 58 11.65 7.85 -3.68
CA LYS A 58 12.33 9.13 -3.48
C LYS A 58 13.45 9.07 -2.43
N ASN A 59 13.19 8.42 -1.30
CA ASN A 59 14.00 8.54 -0.09
C ASN A 59 14.72 7.22 0.28
N GLY A 60 14.43 6.13 -0.42
CA GLY A 60 15.04 4.82 -0.22
C GLY A 60 14.73 4.22 1.16
N PHE A 61 15.70 3.49 1.71
CA PHE A 61 15.54 2.77 2.98
C PHE A 61 15.27 3.66 4.20
N SER A 62 15.49 4.96 4.11
CA SER A 62 15.21 5.93 5.17
C SER A 62 13.70 6.07 5.48
N GLU A 63 12.83 5.60 4.59
CA GLU A 63 11.37 5.58 4.84
C GLU A 63 10.90 4.37 5.66
N MET A 64 11.63 3.26 5.63
CA MET A 64 11.28 2.04 6.35
C MET A 64 11.00 2.24 7.86
N PRO A 65 11.77 3.05 8.60
CA PRO A 65 11.49 3.26 10.02
C PRO A 65 10.39 4.30 10.29
N LYS A 66 9.75 4.90 9.29
CA LYS A 66 8.67 5.89 9.50
C LYS A 66 7.29 5.24 9.62
N ASN A 67 6.37 5.93 10.27
CA ASN A 67 4.97 5.54 10.36
C ASN A 67 4.15 6.45 9.45
N HIS A 68 3.18 5.89 8.75
CA HIS A 68 2.33 6.64 7.83
C HIS A 68 0.93 6.77 8.41
N ALA A 69 0.31 7.93 8.19
CA ALA A 69 -1.03 8.19 8.70
C ALA A 69 -2.05 7.28 8.01
N VAL A 70 -3.01 6.78 8.78
CA VAL A 70 -4.17 6.05 8.25
C VAL A 70 -5.25 7.07 7.90
N PRO A 71 -5.85 7.01 6.70
CA PRO A 71 -6.98 7.86 6.37
C PRO A 71 -8.17 7.59 7.30
N GLU A 72 -8.96 8.63 7.55
CA GLU A 72 -10.25 8.50 8.26
C GLU A 72 -11.20 7.57 7.50
N LYS A 73 -11.95 6.78 8.29
CA LYS A 73 -12.95 5.80 7.85
C LYS A 73 -14.19 6.45 7.26
#